data_AF-A0A0A1U6Q7-F1
#
_entry.id   AF-A0A0A1U6Q7-F1
#
_cell.length_a   1.000
_cell.length_b   1.000
_cell.length_c   1.000
_cell.angle_alpha   90.00
_cell.angle_beta   90.00
_cell.angle_gamma   90.00
#
_symmetry.space_group_name_H-M   'P 1'
#
loop_
_entity.id
_entity.type
_entity.pdbx_description
1 polymer ?
#
loop_
_entity_poly.entity_id
_entity_poly.type
_entity_poly.pdbx_seq_one_letter_code
_entity_poly.pdbx_strand_id
1 'polypeptide(L)'
;MSTVVKPLPFGNKYIFDKLLFQENSLLLSSYFDVIISPAHLPEFKTYSRLLVEYFIAEGSICDLFREVAQHDVDQNTVEVHNFRTQSSILRLFVEYSTLFLTEFAKNALQDVLQKLILDQSVQTEELTNLLKGGVAESLKYIPMHVIRTLQIIEEEVAKKQTGQIKTTWVYVNLFFLVFLCPLLNTPQLFVEGISQKDISLNEQRISQFSQFVAQTIRNGKGIKGVSVMVNETIAFLKEPVSISLSKLGINMVEQTRLHPALAQVFLDHKDYVYNYLIINEKNVKVSSVFLTAIEPSQVKMNEIEALKNLDRLLFAYNGRYEKRVQDVLKDNNTLSAYIYQLSQKIKYINEQIEEELLTKQRLQRELKMCGKSGRSEDSLSNSSSMSSFTN
;
A
#
# COMPACT_ATOMS: atom_id res chain seq x y z
N MET A 1 -35.01 48.64 13.41
CA MET A 1 -34.81 47.30 12.79
C MET A 1 -33.37 46.89 13.05
N SER A 2 -33.18 46.02 14.05
CA SER A 2 -31.86 45.53 14.46
C SER A 2 -31.46 44.38 13.55
N THR A 3 -30.44 44.57 12.71
CA THR A 3 -29.77 43.49 11.99
C THR A 3 -29.08 42.60 13.01
N VAL A 4 -29.73 41.49 13.36
CA VAL A 4 -29.13 40.40 14.13
C VAL A 4 -28.04 39.78 13.26
N VAL A 5 -26.80 40.26 13.42
CA VAL A 5 -25.61 39.57 12.95
C VAL A 5 -25.51 38.31 13.80
N LYS A 6 -25.91 37.17 13.23
CA LYS A 6 -25.71 35.86 13.85
C LYS A 6 -24.20 35.65 14.08
N PRO A 7 -23.74 35.30 15.29
CA PRO A 7 -22.34 35.06 15.55
C PRO A 7 -21.91 33.78 14.81
N LEU A 8 -20.89 33.88 13.95
CA LEU A 8 -20.20 32.73 13.35
C LEU A 8 -19.15 32.24 14.37
N PRO A 9 -19.30 31.07 15.03
CA PRO A 9 -18.29 30.60 15.97
C PRO A 9 -17.56 29.40 15.34
N PHE A 10 -16.96 29.56 14.17
CA PHE A 10 -16.17 28.50 13.53
C PHE A 10 -14.75 28.55 14.09
N GLY A 11 -14.35 27.55 14.88
CA GLY A 11 -13.01 27.50 15.47
C GLY A 11 -11.92 27.34 14.40
N ASN A 12 -10.72 27.83 14.69
CA ASN A 12 -9.59 27.86 13.75
C ASN A 12 -9.20 26.46 13.23
N LYS A 13 -9.39 25.39 14.02
CA LYS A 13 -9.23 23.99 13.58
C LYS A 13 -10.05 23.65 12.34
N TYR A 14 -11.33 24.02 12.31
CA TYR A 14 -12.22 23.64 11.21
C TYR A 14 -11.79 24.30 9.88
N ILE A 15 -11.35 25.56 9.94
CA ILE A 15 -10.84 26.27 8.77
C ILE A 15 -9.54 25.61 8.30
N PHE A 16 -8.65 25.29 9.24
CA PHE A 16 -7.41 24.58 8.97
C PHE A 16 -7.65 23.24 8.28
N ASP A 17 -8.52 22.39 8.85
CA ASP A 17 -8.86 21.07 8.29
C ASP A 17 -9.48 21.21 6.90
N LYS A 18 -10.36 22.19 6.70
CA LYS A 18 -10.99 22.44 5.41
C LYS A 18 -9.95 22.78 4.34
N LEU A 19 -8.93 23.57 4.67
CA LEU A 19 -7.84 23.88 3.75
C LEU A 19 -6.92 22.67 3.51
N LEU A 20 -6.64 21.90 4.55
CA LEU A 20 -5.71 20.77 4.47
C LEU A 20 -6.28 19.56 3.72
N PHE A 21 -7.58 19.24 3.92
CA PHE A 21 -8.25 18.10 3.28
C PHE A 21 -8.97 18.45 1.97
N GLN A 22 -8.77 19.66 1.44
CA GLN A 22 -9.29 20.02 0.13
C GLN A 22 -8.56 19.20 -0.95
N GLU A 23 -9.28 18.81 -2.00
CA GLU A 23 -8.68 18.18 -3.18
C GLU A 23 -7.74 19.15 -3.89
N ASN A 24 -6.52 18.70 -4.23
CA ASN A 24 -5.42 19.55 -4.68
C ASN A 24 -5.09 20.65 -3.66
N SER A 25 -4.96 20.28 -2.39
CA SER A 25 -4.72 21.25 -1.33
C SER A 25 -3.37 21.93 -1.51
N LEU A 26 -3.40 23.22 -1.88
CA LEU A 26 -2.19 24.04 -1.94
C LEU A 26 -1.50 24.17 -0.59
N LEU A 27 -2.28 24.09 0.50
CA LEU A 27 -1.75 24.07 1.85
C LEU A 27 -0.93 22.79 2.07
N LEU A 28 -1.46 21.64 1.67
CA LEU A 28 -0.77 20.36 1.75
C LEU A 28 0.46 20.31 0.83
N SER A 29 0.36 20.81 -0.42
CA SER A 29 1.48 20.95 -1.34
C SER A 29 2.59 21.84 -0.77
N SER A 30 2.23 22.96 -0.11
CA SER A 30 3.22 23.80 0.55
C SER A 30 3.93 23.07 1.70
N TYR A 31 3.23 22.20 2.42
CA TYR A 31 3.85 21.36 3.45
C TYR A 31 4.83 20.38 2.85
N PHE A 32 4.52 19.79 1.69
CA PHE A 32 5.45 18.94 0.96
C PHE A 32 6.70 19.71 0.55
N ASP A 33 6.56 20.85 -0.13
CA ASP A 33 7.70 21.56 -0.70
C ASP A 33 8.55 22.33 0.31
N VAL A 34 7.93 22.91 1.33
CA VAL A 34 8.59 23.82 2.27
C VAL A 34 9.07 23.09 3.53
N ILE A 35 8.39 22.01 3.94
CA ILE A 35 8.64 21.37 5.23
C ILE A 35 9.19 19.95 5.05
N ILE A 36 8.56 19.12 4.21
CA ILE A 36 8.95 17.72 4.05
C ILE A 36 10.11 17.54 3.07
N SER A 37 10.05 18.10 1.86
CA SER A 37 11.00 17.91 0.77
C SER A 37 12.40 18.48 1.04
N PRO A 38 12.60 19.60 1.76
CA PRO A 38 13.93 20.12 1.99
C PRO A 38 14.79 19.14 2.81
N ALA A 39 15.93 18.71 2.27
CA ALA A 39 16.83 17.77 2.95
C ALA A 39 17.58 18.39 4.15
N HIS A 40 17.53 19.72 4.29
CA HIS A 40 18.30 20.47 5.28
C HIS A 40 17.53 20.83 6.56
N LEU A 41 16.23 20.52 6.64
CA LEU A 41 15.45 20.68 7.88
C LEU A 41 15.64 19.43 8.75
N PRO A 42 16.41 19.47 9.85
CA PRO A 42 16.70 18.28 10.65
C PRO A 42 15.44 17.62 11.23
N GLU A 43 14.33 18.36 11.35
CA GLU A 43 13.05 17.92 11.89
C GLU A 43 12.13 17.26 10.85
N PHE A 44 12.54 17.12 9.58
CA PHE A 44 11.68 16.60 8.50
C PHE A 44 11.04 15.25 8.86
N LYS A 45 11.76 14.41 9.61
CA LYS A 45 11.27 13.10 10.07
C LYS A 45 10.10 13.25 11.05
N THR A 46 10.25 14.14 12.03
CA THR A 46 9.21 14.47 13.01
C THR A 46 7.97 15.05 12.32
N TYR A 47 8.16 15.97 11.38
CA TYR A 47 7.06 16.61 10.64
C TYR A 47 6.36 15.66 9.67
N SER A 48 7.09 14.73 9.04
CA SER A 48 6.53 13.66 8.22
C SER A 48 5.67 12.74 9.06
N ARG A 49 6.19 12.30 10.22
CA ARG A 49 5.47 11.45 11.17
C ARG A 49 4.20 12.12 11.69
N LEU A 50 4.30 13.40 12.08
CA LEU A 50 3.15 14.17 12.58
C LEU A 50 2.03 14.27 11.54
N LEU A 51 2.36 14.53 10.27
CA LEU A 51 1.38 14.59 9.19
C LEU A 51 0.72 13.22 8.96
N VAL A 52 1.51 12.15 8.95
CA VAL A 52 1.01 10.77 8.83
C VAL A 52 0.07 10.44 9.98
N GLU A 53 0.48 10.66 11.23
CA GLU A 53 -0.35 10.44 12.43
C GLU A 53 -1.65 11.25 12.38
N TYR A 54 -1.61 12.49 11.91
CA TYR A 54 -2.81 13.33 11.76
C TYR A 54 -3.81 12.75 10.76
N PHE A 55 -3.34 12.38 9.56
CA PHE A 55 -4.22 11.80 8.53
C PHE A 55 -4.71 10.39 8.91
N ILE A 56 -3.96 9.63 9.71
CA ILE A 56 -4.44 8.39 10.32
C ILE A 56 -5.58 8.67 11.29
N ALA A 57 -5.39 9.63 12.22
CA ALA A 57 -6.41 9.98 13.22
C ALA A 57 -7.70 10.53 12.58
N GLU A 58 -7.60 11.14 11.40
CA GLU A 58 -8.71 11.65 10.59
C GLU A 58 -9.32 10.60 9.64
N GLY A 59 -8.75 9.39 9.59
CA GLY A 59 -9.23 8.30 8.73
C GLY A 59 -9.02 8.53 7.23
N SER A 60 -8.08 9.42 6.87
CA SER A 60 -7.85 9.91 5.50
C SER A 60 -6.43 9.59 4.98
N ILE A 61 -5.75 8.59 5.53
CA ILE A 61 -4.37 8.25 5.14
C ILE A 61 -4.20 7.95 3.64
N CYS A 62 -5.20 7.32 3.02
CA CYS A 62 -5.21 7.07 1.58
C CYS A 62 -5.30 8.37 0.76
N ASP A 63 -5.99 9.39 1.28
CA ASP A 63 -6.09 10.70 0.63
C ASP A 63 -4.75 11.45 0.71
N LEU A 64 -4.03 11.36 1.84
CA LEU A 64 -2.67 11.91 1.95
C LEU A 64 -1.75 11.34 0.87
N PHE A 65 -1.75 10.02 0.71
CA PHE A 65 -0.88 9.36 -0.24
C PHE A 65 -1.31 9.57 -1.70
N ARG A 66 -2.60 9.85 -1.95
CA ARG A 66 -3.07 10.31 -3.25
C ARG A 66 -2.49 11.69 -3.58
N GLU A 67 -2.66 12.65 -2.68
CA GLU A 67 -2.23 14.04 -2.88
C GLU A 67 -0.70 14.13 -3.02
N VAL A 68 0.07 13.44 -2.17
CA VAL A 68 1.54 13.45 -2.30
C VAL A 68 2.03 12.71 -3.55
N ALA A 69 1.34 11.66 -4.00
CA ALA A 69 1.69 10.98 -5.24
C ALA A 69 1.43 11.87 -6.45
N GLN A 70 0.28 12.55 -6.50
CA GLN A 70 -0.02 13.54 -7.54
C GLN A 70 1.04 14.65 -7.55
N HIS A 71 1.35 15.21 -6.39
CA HIS A 71 2.35 16.24 -6.22
C HIS A 71 3.75 15.81 -6.72
N ASP A 72 4.27 14.68 -6.24
CA ASP A 72 5.61 14.20 -6.62
C ASP A 72 5.67 13.81 -8.11
N VAL A 73 4.57 13.31 -8.69
CA VAL A 73 4.52 12.99 -10.12
C VAL A 73 4.47 14.26 -10.97
N ASP A 74 3.72 15.29 -10.55
CA ASP A 74 3.62 16.56 -11.27
C ASP A 74 4.93 17.37 -11.27
N GLN A 75 5.74 17.23 -10.23
CA GLN A 75 7.07 17.84 -10.17
C GLN A 75 8.14 17.13 -11.01
N ASN A 76 7.88 15.90 -11.47
CA ASN A 76 8.84 15.07 -12.19
C ASN A 76 8.49 15.01 -13.68
N THR A 77 9.43 15.41 -14.55
CA THR A 77 9.24 15.38 -16.01
C THR A 77 9.09 13.94 -16.52
N VAL A 78 7.88 13.57 -16.96
CA VAL A 78 7.38 12.53 -17.91
C VAL A 78 8.01 11.10 -17.94
N GLU A 79 9.22 10.85 -17.46
CA GLU A 79 9.89 9.54 -17.58
C GLU A 79 10.65 9.14 -16.30
N VAL A 80 10.15 9.48 -15.12
CA VAL A 80 10.89 9.15 -13.89
C VAL A 80 10.48 7.77 -13.39
N HIS A 81 11.26 6.77 -13.75
CA HIS A 81 11.17 5.38 -13.25
C HIS A 81 11.50 5.22 -11.75
N ASN A 82 11.63 6.29 -10.98
CA ASN A 82 11.95 6.25 -9.55
C ASN A 82 11.44 7.51 -8.85
N PHE A 83 10.83 7.35 -7.67
CA PHE A 83 10.75 8.46 -6.72
C PHE A 83 12.19 8.87 -6.37
N ARG A 84 12.55 10.15 -6.53
CA ARG A 84 13.89 10.64 -6.17
C ARG A 84 14.13 10.41 -4.68
N THR A 85 15.37 10.13 -4.27
CA THR A 85 15.78 9.85 -2.87
C THR A 85 15.37 10.91 -1.84
N GLN A 86 14.89 12.08 -2.27
CA GLN A 86 14.46 13.16 -1.40
C GLN A 86 12.96 13.50 -1.50
N SER A 87 12.17 12.73 -2.26
CA SER A 87 10.78 13.08 -2.53
C SER A 87 9.88 12.91 -1.31
N SER A 88 8.81 13.69 -1.25
CA SER A 88 7.91 13.74 -0.09
C SER A 88 7.21 12.40 0.13
N ILE A 89 6.84 11.69 -0.94
CA ILE A 89 6.21 10.37 -0.82
C ILE A 89 7.12 9.36 -0.15
N LEU A 90 8.43 9.38 -0.41
CA LEU A 90 9.37 8.44 0.22
C LEU A 90 9.45 8.70 1.73
N ARG A 91 9.57 9.97 2.14
CA ARG A 91 9.68 10.36 3.54
C ARG A 91 8.42 10.00 4.32
N LEU A 92 7.24 10.30 3.77
CA LEU A 92 5.96 9.93 4.36
C LEU A 92 5.77 8.42 4.41
N PHE A 93 6.14 7.70 3.34
CA PHE A 93 5.98 6.24 3.29
C PHE A 93 6.88 5.52 4.31
N VAL A 94 8.09 6.02 4.58
CA VAL A 94 8.96 5.47 5.64
C VAL A 94 8.28 5.56 7.01
N GLU A 95 7.75 6.73 7.37
CA GLU A 95 7.08 6.89 8.68
C GLU A 95 5.79 6.05 8.75
N TYR A 96 5.01 6.02 7.68
CA TYR A 96 3.79 5.23 7.59
C TYR A 96 4.06 3.72 7.68
N SER A 97 5.02 3.21 6.92
CA SER A 97 5.39 1.78 6.94
C SER A 97 5.97 1.36 8.29
N THR A 98 6.71 2.24 8.96
CA THR A 98 7.25 1.98 10.30
C THR A 98 6.14 1.77 11.35
N LEU A 99 4.98 2.42 11.19
CA LEU A 99 3.84 2.28 12.12
C LEU A 99 3.05 0.98 11.92
N PHE A 100 2.94 0.49 10.68
CA PHE A 100 1.96 -0.55 10.33
C PHE A 100 2.57 -1.85 9.79
N LEU A 101 3.83 -1.83 9.37
CA LEU A 101 4.50 -3.00 8.81
C LEU A 101 5.56 -3.57 9.76
N THR A 102 5.62 -3.12 11.02
CA THR A 102 6.59 -3.64 12.01
C THR A 102 6.42 -5.14 12.23
N GLU A 103 5.19 -5.62 12.40
CA GLU A 103 4.90 -7.05 12.62
C GLU A 103 5.26 -7.88 11.39
N PHE A 104 4.90 -7.39 10.19
CA PHE A 104 5.35 -7.99 8.93
C PHE A 104 6.88 -8.08 8.85
N ALA A 105 7.60 -6.98 9.13
CA ALA A 105 9.05 -6.95 9.03
C ALA A 105 9.72 -7.86 10.06
N LYS A 106 9.22 -7.90 11.30
CA LYS A 106 9.74 -8.80 12.34
C LYS A 106 9.66 -10.25 11.87
N ASN A 107 8.48 -10.70 11.46
CA ASN A 107 8.27 -12.07 11.01
C ASN A 107 9.03 -12.39 9.71
N ALA A 108 9.16 -11.43 8.79
CA ALA A 108 9.84 -11.64 7.53
C ALA A 108 11.37 -11.70 7.65
N LEU A 109 11.96 -10.99 8.61
CA LEU A 109 13.41 -10.78 8.69
C LEU A 109 14.10 -11.49 9.85
N GLN A 110 13.37 -11.86 10.92
CA GLN A 110 13.98 -12.37 12.15
C GLN A 110 14.90 -13.58 11.90
N ASP A 111 14.43 -14.62 11.24
CA ASP A 111 15.21 -15.85 11.01
C ASP A 111 16.42 -15.61 10.10
N VAL A 112 16.25 -14.80 9.06
CA VAL A 112 17.33 -14.41 8.15
C VAL A 112 18.43 -13.67 8.90
N LEU A 113 18.05 -12.68 9.72
CA LEU A 113 19.00 -11.87 10.48
C LEU A 113 19.68 -12.68 11.59
N GLN A 114 18.94 -13.53 12.28
CA GLN A 114 19.50 -14.41 13.29
C GLN A 114 20.51 -15.38 12.67
N LYS A 115 20.19 -16.00 11.53
CA LYS A 115 21.10 -16.88 10.81
C LYS A 115 22.32 -16.12 10.27
N LEU A 116 22.11 -14.92 9.74
CA LEU A 116 23.18 -14.04 9.23
C LEU A 116 24.18 -13.61 10.31
N ILE A 117 23.74 -13.47 11.57
CA ILE A 117 24.58 -13.02 12.68
C ILE A 117 25.24 -14.21 13.39
N LEU A 118 24.49 -15.29 13.63
CA LEU A 118 24.94 -16.41 14.47
C LEU A 118 25.66 -17.52 13.68
N ASP A 119 25.38 -17.67 12.38
CA ASP A 119 25.98 -18.73 11.55
C ASP A 119 26.92 -18.12 10.50
N GLN A 120 28.22 -18.10 10.79
CA GLN A 120 29.22 -17.55 9.87
C GLN A 120 29.39 -18.37 8.58
N SER A 121 28.89 -19.61 8.54
CA SER A 121 29.01 -20.51 7.39
C SER A 121 27.81 -20.44 6.45
N VAL A 122 26.72 -19.76 6.83
CA VAL A 122 25.52 -19.71 6.00
C VAL A 122 25.79 -19.08 4.63
N GLN A 123 25.34 -19.77 3.59
CA GLN A 123 25.47 -19.36 2.20
C GLN A 123 24.41 -18.33 1.82
N THR A 124 24.73 -17.44 0.87
CA THR A 124 23.80 -16.41 0.37
C THR A 124 22.51 -17.02 -0.17
N GLU A 125 22.58 -18.18 -0.84
CA GLU A 125 21.39 -18.84 -1.39
C GLU A 125 20.42 -19.30 -0.28
N GLU A 126 20.95 -19.89 0.80
CA GLU A 126 20.13 -20.29 1.96
C GLU A 126 19.47 -19.07 2.60
N LEU A 127 20.22 -17.97 2.81
CA LEU A 127 19.67 -16.71 3.31
C LEU A 127 18.56 -16.14 2.41
N THR A 128 18.71 -16.22 1.08
CA THR A 128 17.67 -15.76 0.16
C THR A 128 16.41 -16.63 0.19
N ASN A 129 16.57 -17.94 0.40
CA ASN A 129 15.43 -18.85 0.54
C ASN A 129 14.68 -18.63 1.86
N LEU A 130 15.42 -18.39 2.95
CA LEU A 130 14.84 -17.98 4.24
C LEU A 130 14.09 -16.65 4.10
N LEU A 131 14.68 -15.66 3.42
CA LEU A 131 14.04 -14.37 3.20
C LEU A 131 12.76 -14.52 2.37
N LYS A 132 12.80 -15.34 1.31
CA LYS A 132 11.62 -15.65 0.51
C LYS A 132 10.52 -16.28 1.37
N GLY A 133 10.84 -17.31 2.16
CA GLY A 133 9.91 -18.01 3.02
C GLY A 133 9.28 -17.08 4.06
N GLY A 134 10.12 -16.34 4.79
CA GLY A 134 9.69 -15.38 5.80
C GLY A 134 8.78 -14.29 5.24
N VAL A 135 9.11 -13.72 4.07
CA VAL A 135 8.24 -12.73 3.41
C VAL A 135 6.90 -13.35 3.05
N ALA A 136 6.87 -14.52 2.41
CA ALA A 136 5.65 -15.18 1.97
C ALA A 136 4.71 -15.51 3.14
N GLU A 137 5.24 -16.05 4.24
CA GLU A 137 4.46 -16.38 5.44
C GLU A 137 3.96 -15.13 6.18
N SER A 138 4.67 -14.02 6.01
CA SER A 138 4.35 -12.76 6.69
C SER A 138 3.33 -11.89 5.96
N LEU A 139 3.05 -12.13 4.67
CA LEU A 139 2.13 -11.29 3.87
C LEU A 139 0.76 -11.05 4.55
N LYS A 140 0.27 -12.04 5.31
CA LYS A 140 -0.98 -11.95 6.09
C LYS A 140 -1.00 -10.86 7.17
N TYR A 141 0.16 -10.37 7.60
CA TYR A 141 0.29 -9.30 8.59
C TYR A 141 0.27 -7.90 7.97
N ILE A 142 0.27 -7.78 6.65
CA ILE A 142 0.18 -6.48 5.97
C ILE A 142 -1.24 -5.94 6.11
N PRO A 143 -1.45 -4.78 6.77
CA PRO A 143 -2.77 -4.22 6.88
C PRO A 143 -3.30 -3.83 5.50
N MET A 144 -4.56 -4.19 5.24
CA MET A 144 -5.23 -3.93 3.96
C MET A 144 -5.18 -2.43 3.55
N HIS A 145 -5.15 -1.49 4.50
CA HIS A 145 -5.06 -0.06 4.18
C HIS A 145 -3.68 0.34 3.62
N VAL A 146 -2.61 -0.37 4.00
CA VAL A 146 -1.28 -0.20 3.41
C VAL A 146 -1.29 -0.72 1.97
N ILE A 147 -1.93 -1.86 1.73
CA ILE A 147 -2.12 -2.40 0.38
C ILE A 147 -2.87 -1.38 -0.50
N ARG A 148 -4.03 -0.87 -0.02
CA ARG A 148 -4.81 0.13 -0.74
C ARG A 148 -4.01 1.42 -0.99
N THR A 149 -3.21 1.84 -0.03
CA THR A 149 -2.32 3.02 -0.16
C THR A 149 -1.34 2.84 -1.32
N LEU A 150 -0.65 1.68 -1.39
CA LEU A 150 0.28 1.37 -2.48
C LEU A 150 -0.41 1.35 -3.85
N GLN A 151 -1.63 0.80 -3.91
CA GLN A 151 -2.45 0.77 -5.12
C GLN A 151 -2.84 2.17 -5.59
N ILE A 152 -3.24 3.07 -4.69
CA ILE A 152 -3.55 4.46 -5.04
C ILE A 152 -2.32 5.16 -5.61
N ILE A 153 -1.15 4.98 -5.00
CA ILE A 153 0.08 5.56 -5.51
C ILE A 153 0.37 5.04 -6.93
N GLU A 154 0.19 3.73 -7.15
CA GLU A 154 0.30 3.14 -8.48
C GLU A 154 -0.70 3.77 -9.47
N GLU A 155 -1.96 3.95 -9.07
CA GLU A 155 -3.02 4.57 -9.88
C GLU A 155 -2.68 6.01 -10.25
N GLU A 156 -2.19 6.83 -9.32
CA GLU A 156 -1.80 8.22 -9.59
C GLU A 156 -0.59 8.30 -10.52
N VAL A 157 0.41 7.43 -10.34
CA VAL A 157 1.54 7.30 -11.26
C VAL A 157 1.05 6.89 -12.66
N ALA A 158 0.16 5.90 -12.75
CA ALA A 158 -0.36 5.38 -14.01
C ALA A 158 -1.06 6.46 -14.85
N LYS A 159 -1.78 7.40 -14.22
CA LYS A 159 -2.49 8.49 -14.91
C LYS A 159 -1.56 9.41 -15.71
N LYS A 160 -0.28 9.51 -15.30
CA LYS A 160 0.68 10.47 -15.84
C LYS A 160 1.73 9.79 -16.73
N GLN A 161 1.84 8.46 -16.67
CA GLN A 161 2.72 7.72 -17.56
C GLN A 161 2.10 7.61 -18.96
N THR A 162 2.86 8.03 -19.97
CA THR A 162 2.49 7.85 -21.38
C THR A 162 3.12 6.56 -21.91
N GLY A 163 2.31 5.63 -22.42
CA GLY A 163 2.78 4.37 -23.03
C GLY A 163 2.57 3.12 -22.17
N GLN A 164 3.17 1.99 -22.57
CA GLN A 164 3.06 0.68 -21.88
C GLN A 164 4.07 0.52 -20.72
N ILE A 165 4.43 1.61 -20.03
CA ILE A 165 5.36 1.52 -18.91
C ILE A 165 4.68 0.78 -17.76
N LYS A 166 5.29 -0.30 -17.27
CA LYS A 166 4.77 -1.05 -16.13
C LYS A 166 4.95 -0.23 -14.86
N THR A 167 3.86 0.07 -14.17
CA THR A 167 3.83 0.76 -12.86
C THR A 167 4.23 -0.12 -11.69
N THR A 168 4.60 -1.39 -11.94
CA THR A 168 5.10 -2.33 -10.91
C THR A 168 6.32 -1.82 -10.17
N TRP A 169 7.08 -0.90 -10.76
CA TRP A 169 8.22 -0.24 -10.13
C TRP A 169 7.82 0.48 -8.82
N VAL A 170 6.56 0.94 -8.67
CA VAL A 170 6.07 1.61 -7.45
C VAL A 170 6.22 0.71 -6.23
N TYR A 171 5.78 -0.55 -6.35
CA TYR A 171 5.93 -1.54 -5.27
C TYR A 171 7.39 -1.89 -5.02
N VAL A 172 8.18 -2.06 -6.09
CA VAL A 172 9.62 -2.33 -5.98
C VAL A 172 10.32 -1.22 -5.18
N ASN A 173 10.05 0.03 -5.50
CA ASN A 173 10.67 1.16 -4.81
C ASN A 173 10.14 1.31 -3.38
N LEU A 174 8.83 1.44 -3.18
CA LEU A 174 8.27 1.75 -1.87
C LEU A 174 8.36 0.56 -0.91
N PHE A 175 7.85 -0.60 -1.31
CA PHE A 175 7.76 -1.74 -0.41
C PHE A 175 9.12 -2.40 -0.16
N PHE A 176 9.90 -2.62 -1.22
CA PHE A 176 11.17 -3.32 -1.09
C PHE A 176 12.34 -2.39 -0.77
N LEU A 177 12.60 -1.41 -1.64
CA LEU A 177 13.84 -0.63 -1.55
C LEU A 177 13.83 0.43 -0.46
N VAL A 178 12.65 0.99 -0.15
CA VAL A 178 12.48 2.05 0.85
C VAL A 178 12.11 1.47 2.22
N PHE A 179 11.31 0.40 2.25
CA PHE A 179 10.89 -0.21 3.50
C PHE A 179 11.69 -1.48 3.87
N LEU A 180 11.57 -2.58 3.12
CA LEU A 180 12.09 -3.88 3.56
C LEU A 180 13.64 -3.97 3.59
N CYS A 181 14.32 -3.54 2.52
CA CYS A 181 15.77 -3.68 2.39
C CYS A 181 16.56 -2.89 3.44
N PRO A 182 16.21 -1.63 3.77
CA PRO A 182 16.88 -0.89 4.85
C PRO A 182 16.80 -1.60 6.20
N LEU A 183 15.70 -2.29 6.49
CA LEU A 183 15.49 -2.99 7.75
C LEU A 183 16.42 -4.20 7.96
N LEU A 184 17.01 -4.74 6.88
CA LEU A 184 18.07 -5.74 6.99
C LEU A 184 19.31 -5.19 7.71
N ASN A 185 19.56 -3.88 7.65
CA ASN A 185 20.68 -3.23 8.33
C ASN A 185 20.35 -2.79 9.77
N THR A 186 19.16 -3.12 10.28
CA THR A 186 18.71 -2.76 11.64
C THR A 186 18.28 -4.00 12.43
N PRO A 187 19.14 -5.01 12.61
CA PRO A 187 18.77 -6.26 13.28
C PRO A 187 18.30 -6.09 14.73
N GLN A 188 18.76 -5.03 15.42
CA GLN A 188 18.34 -4.68 16.77
C GLN A 188 16.83 -4.46 16.93
N LEU A 189 16.11 -4.18 15.84
CA LEU A 189 14.65 -4.00 15.88
C LEU A 189 13.87 -5.32 15.87
N PHE A 190 14.49 -6.42 15.44
CA PHE A 190 13.77 -7.65 15.10
C PHE A 190 14.31 -8.90 15.77
N VAL A 191 15.59 -8.93 16.13
CA VAL A 191 16.20 -10.12 16.72
C VAL A 191 16.40 -9.94 18.22
N GLU A 192 15.57 -10.64 19.00
CA GLU A 192 15.66 -10.66 20.45
C GLU A 192 16.88 -11.47 20.92
N GLY A 193 17.58 -10.99 21.95
CA GLY A 193 18.69 -11.72 22.57
C GLY A 193 20.04 -11.63 21.87
N ILE A 194 20.16 -10.92 20.73
CA ILE A 194 21.45 -10.62 20.09
C ILE A 194 22.08 -9.40 20.76
N SER A 195 23.36 -9.50 21.14
CA SER A 195 24.07 -8.38 21.74
C SER A 195 24.50 -7.36 20.69
N GLN A 196 24.62 -6.08 21.09
CA GLN A 196 25.16 -5.04 20.22
C GLN A 196 26.57 -5.39 19.69
N LYS A 197 27.35 -6.13 20.48
CA LYS A 197 28.68 -6.61 20.08
C LYS A 197 28.60 -7.60 18.92
N ASP A 198 27.64 -8.52 18.92
CA ASP A 198 27.46 -9.51 17.85
C ASP A 198 27.04 -8.82 16.54
N ILE A 199 26.20 -7.79 16.63
CA ILE A 199 25.82 -6.95 15.48
C ILE A 199 27.07 -6.24 14.92
N SER A 200 27.86 -5.58 15.77
CA SER A 200 29.08 -4.89 15.34
C SER A 200 30.11 -5.81 14.70
N LEU A 201 30.25 -7.05 15.18
CA LEU A 201 31.15 -8.04 14.58
C LEU A 201 30.70 -8.50 13.19
N ASN A 202 29.41 -8.41 12.88
CA ASN A 202 28.82 -8.86 11.62
C ASN A 202 28.33 -7.71 10.71
N GLU A 203 28.59 -6.44 11.06
CA GLU A 203 28.06 -5.27 10.36
C GLU A 203 28.38 -5.28 8.85
N GLN A 204 29.62 -5.62 8.49
CA GLN A 204 30.04 -5.70 7.09
C GLN A 204 29.25 -6.77 6.33
N ARG A 205 29.04 -7.93 6.94
CA ARG A 205 28.29 -9.04 6.32
C ARG A 205 26.80 -8.69 6.17
N ILE A 206 26.22 -8.06 7.19
CA ILE A 206 24.85 -7.55 7.15
C ILE A 206 24.67 -6.55 6.00
N SER A 207 25.57 -5.57 5.92
CA SER A 207 25.58 -4.55 4.86
C SER A 207 25.74 -5.16 3.47
N GLN A 208 26.65 -6.12 3.31
CA GLN A 208 26.85 -6.83 2.03
C GLN A 208 25.60 -7.60 1.61
N PHE A 209 24.95 -8.33 2.53
CA PHE A 209 23.73 -9.06 2.23
C PHE A 209 22.57 -8.11 1.88
N SER A 210 22.36 -7.04 2.65
CA SER A 210 21.35 -6.02 2.36
C SER A 210 21.55 -5.39 0.99
N GLN A 211 22.79 -4.99 0.66
CA GLN A 211 23.14 -4.43 -0.64
C GLN A 211 22.92 -5.44 -1.77
N PHE A 212 23.30 -6.69 -1.58
CA PHE A 212 23.07 -7.76 -2.54
C PHE A 212 21.58 -7.95 -2.85
N VAL A 213 20.73 -7.99 -1.82
CA VAL A 213 19.27 -8.10 -1.99
C VAL A 213 18.74 -6.86 -2.73
N ALA A 214 19.10 -5.65 -2.29
CA ALA A 214 18.65 -4.41 -2.90
C ALA A 214 19.07 -4.29 -4.38
N GLN A 215 20.31 -4.68 -4.72
CA GLN A 215 20.79 -4.69 -6.10
C GLN A 215 20.06 -5.72 -6.96
N THR A 216 19.81 -6.92 -6.41
CA THR A 216 19.06 -7.97 -7.11
C THR A 216 17.64 -7.50 -7.43
N ILE A 217 16.98 -6.84 -6.47
CA ILE A 217 15.64 -6.27 -6.63
C ILE A 217 15.64 -5.14 -7.68
N ARG A 218 16.61 -4.21 -7.62
CA ARG A 218 16.72 -3.09 -8.59
C ARG A 218 16.95 -3.56 -10.02
N ASN A 219 17.85 -4.52 -10.19
CA ASN A 219 18.29 -4.94 -11.52
C ASN A 219 17.40 -6.02 -12.14
N GLY A 220 16.53 -6.64 -11.34
CA GLY A 220 15.73 -7.80 -11.75
C GLY A 220 16.58 -9.02 -12.17
N LYS A 221 17.88 -8.99 -11.86
CA LYS A 221 18.89 -9.99 -12.25
C LYS A 221 19.58 -10.47 -10.96
N GLY A 222 19.62 -11.79 -10.76
CA GLY A 222 20.25 -12.41 -9.59
C GLY A 222 19.67 -13.79 -9.28
N ILE A 223 19.74 -14.21 -8.01
CA ILE A 223 19.24 -15.50 -7.52
C ILE A 223 17.72 -15.56 -7.70
N LYS A 224 17.24 -16.66 -8.32
CA LYS A 224 15.82 -16.89 -8.64
C LYS A 224 14.88 -16.68 -7.45
N GLY A 225 15.33 -17.00 -6.24
CA GLY A 225 14.58 -16.83 -4.99
C GLY A 225 14.10 -15.39 -4.76
N VAL A 226 14.97 -14.39 -4.94
CA VAL A 226 14.63 -12.97 -4.72
C VAL A 226 13.63 -12.48 -5.77
N SER A 227 13.85 -12.80 -7.05
CA SER A 227 12.92 -12.39 -8.11
C SER A 227 11.53 -13.01 -7.96
N VAL A 228 11.47 -14.28 -7.53
CA VAL A 228 10.19 -14.96 -7.25
C VAL A 228 9.49 -14.33 -6.05
N MET A 229 10.21 -14.08 -4.95
CA MET A 229 9.69 -13.37 -3.78
C MET A 229 9.07 -12.01 -4.16
N VAL A 230 9.77 -11.21 -4.96
CA VAL A 230 9.28 -9.91 -5.43
C VAL A 230 8.00 -10.07 -6.24
N ASN A 231 7.96 -11.00 -7.19
CA ASN A 231 6.78 -11.20 -8.04
C ASN A 231 5.57 -11.70 -7.24
N GLU A 232 5.75 -12.67 -6.34
CA GLU A 232 4.69 -13.21 -5.47
C GLU A 232 4.13 -12.13 -4.54
N THR A 233 5.02 -11.35 -3.91
CA THR A 233 4.62 -10.23 -3.03
C THR A 233 3.88 -9.14 -3.80
N ILE A 234 4.36 -8.74 -4.98
CA ILE A 234 3.67 -7.74 -5.80
C ILE A 234 2.32 -8.26 -6.26
N ALA A 235 2.22 -9.55 -6.63
CA ALA A 235 0.93 -10.14 -6.99
C ALA A 235 -0.07 -10.04 -5.82
N PHE A 236 0.36 -10.37 -4.61
CA PHE A 236 -0.43 -10.20 -3.38
C PHE A 236 -0.83 -8.74 -3.14
N LEU A 237 0.11 -7.78 -3.23
CA LEU A 237 -0.16 -6.36 -3.02
C LEU A 237 -1.09 -5.74 -4.10
N LYS A 238 -1.21 -6.40 -5.25
CA LYS A 238 -2.13 -6.02 -6.32
C LYS A 238 -3.51 -6.66 -6.21
N GLU A 239 -3.72 -7.55 -5.23
CA GLU A 239 -5.04 -8.13 -5.02
C GLU A 239 -6.05 -7.02 -4.69
N PRO A 240 -7.25 -7.04 -5.31
CA PRO A 240 -8.27 -6.03 -5.06
C PRO A 240 -8.64 -5.99 -3.57
N VAL A 241 -8.44 -4.84 -2.94
CA VAL A 241 -8.80 -4.65 -1.53
C VAL A 241 -10.14 -3.93 -1.42
N SER A 242 -11.11 -4.56 -0.74
CA SER A 242 -12.45 -3.99 -0.47
C SER A 242 -12.48 -3.00 0.70
N ILE A 243 -11.37 -2.28 0.91
CA ILE A 243 -11.33 -1.17 1.86
C ILE A 243 -11.85 0.06 1.16
N SER A 244 -13.06 0.47 1.56
CA SER A 244 -13.47 1.87 1.45
C SER A 244 -12.39 2.72 2.13
N LEU A 245 -11.86 3.70 1.40
CA LEU A 245 -10.73 4.59 1.72
C LEU A 245 -10.77 5.25 3.12
N SER A 246 -11.89 5.14 3.84
CA SER A 246 -12.21 5.78 5.11
C SER A 246 -12.53 4.81 6.28
N LYS A 247 -12.17 3.52 6.18
CA LYS A 247 -12.47 2.52 7.23
C LYS A 247 -11.52 2.52 8.45
N LEU A 248 -10.47 3.34 8.50
CA LEU A 248 -9.65 3.46 9.71
C LEU A 248 -10.32 4.44 10.67
N GLY A 249 -10.63 3.95 11.87
CA GLY A 249 -11.42 4.65 12.86
C GLY A 249 -10.89 6.05 13.16
N ILE A 250 -11.83 7.00 13.15
CA ILE A 250 -11.60 8.39 13.55
C ILE A 250 -11.23 8.38 15.04
N ASN A 251 -10.01 8.83 15.36
CA ASN A 251 -9.53 8.91 16.73
C ASN A 251 -9.55 10.36 17.22
N MET A 252 -10.68 10.77 17.80
CA MET A 252 -10.91 12.14 18.26
C MET A 252 -9.92 12.60 19.34
N VAL A 253 -9.43 11.67 20.17
CA VAL A 253 -8.45 11.95 21.22
C VAL A 253 -7.11 12.32 20.58
N GLU A 254 -6.66 11.51 19.62
CA GLU A 254 -5.43 11.77 18.88
C GLU A 254 -5.56 13.04 18.02
N GLN A 255 -6.70 13.29 17.37
CA GLN A 255 -6.92 14.54 16.64
C GLN A 255 -6.77 15.78 17.52
N THR A 256 -7.31 15.74 18.74
CA THR A 256 -7.22 16.86 19.69
C THR A 256 -5.78 17.09 20.15
N ARG A 257 -4.98 16.03 20.26
CA ARG A 257 -3.55 16.10 20.60
C ARG A 257 -2.69 16.57 19.42
N LEU A 258 -2.96 16.05 18.23
CA LEU A 258 -2.13 16.24 17.03
C LEU A 258 -2.39 17.58 16.35
N HIS A 259 -3.62 18.10 16.40
CA HIS A 259 -3.97 19.34 15.72
C HIS A 259 -3.14 20.55 16.17
N PRO A 260 -2.98 20.86 17.48
CA PRO A 260 -2.14 21.97 17.91
C PRO A 260 -0.68 21.82 17.49
N ALA A 261 -0.16 20.58 17.52
CA ALA A 261 1.20 20.30 17.09
C ALA A 261 1.38 20.55 15.59
N LEU A 262 0.45 20.09 14.76
CA LEU A 262 0.52 20.29 13.31
C LEU A 262 0.34 21.77 12.94
N ALA A 263 -0.59 22.47 13.59
CA ALA A 263 -0.75 23.91 13.43
C ALA A 263 0.54 24.66 13.80
N GLN A 264 1.22 24.25 14.88
CA GLN A 264 2.49 24.87 15.28
C GLN A 264 3.57 24.72 14.20
N VAL A 265 3.67 23.58 13.51
CA VAL A 265 4.63 23.42 12.40
C VAL A 265 4.38 24.45 11.29
N PHE A 266 3.11 24.68 10.95
CA PHE A 266 2.74 25.72 9.97
C PHE A 266 3.03 27.14 10.49
N LEU A 267 2.92 27.40 11.79
CA LEU A 267 3.30 28.68 12.39
C LEU A 267 4.81 28.90 12.31
N ASP A 268 5.59 27.89 12.66
CA ASP A 268 7.06 27.96 12.68
C ASP A 268 7.63 28.20 11.27
N HIS A 269 6.93 27.73 10.23
CA HIS A 269 7.32 27.89 8.82
C HIS A 269 6.41 28.88 8.07
N LYS A 270 5.65 29.71 8.78
CA LYS A 270 4.58 30.55 8.22
C LYS A 270 5.06 31.42 7.07
N ASP A 271 6.22 32.07 7.20
CA ASP A 271 6.72 32.98 6.17
C ASP A 271 7.10 32.24 4.89
N TYR A 272 7.72 31.06 5.01
CA TYR A 272 8.08 30.23 3.86
C TYR A 272 6.84 29.67 3.15
N VAL A 273 5.88 29.17 3.92
CA VAL A 273 4.59 28.67 3.40
C VAL A 273 3.83 29.81 2.72
N TYR A 274 3.76 30.98 3.36
CA TYR A 274 3.10 32.16 2.80
C TYR A 274 3.74 32.60 1.48
N ASN A 275 5.08 32.66 1.42
CA ASN A 275 5.80 33.00 0.20
C ASN A 275 5.56 31.97 -0.92
N TYR A 276 5.57 30.68 -0.59
CA TYR A 276 5.23 29.61 -1.54
C TYR A 276 3.82 29.79 -2.11
N LEU A 277 2.84 30.07 -1.24
CA LEU A 277 1.45 30.27 -1.65
C LEU A 277 1.30 31.51 -2.54
N ILE A 278 2.00 32.61 -2.26
CA ILE A 278 1.99 33.80 -3.13
C ILE A 278 2.60 33.54 -4.51
N ILE A 279 3.69 32.77 -4.56
CA ILE A 279 4.38 32.49 -5.83
C ILE A 279 3.52 31.57 -6.71
N ASN A 280 2.89 30.57 -6.09
CA ASN A 280 2.12 29.55 -6.81
C ASN A 280 0.65 29.94 -7.04
N GLU A 281 0.08 30.85 -6.27
CA GLU A 281 -1.22 31.45 -6.54
C GLU A 281 -1.13 32.87 -7.09
N LYS A 282 -1.74 33.09 -8.25
CA LYS A 282 -2.05 34.45 -8.75
C LYS A 282 -3.09 35.21 -7.88
N ASN A 283 -3.47 34.73 -6.70
CA ASN A 283 -4.58 35.25 -5.89
C ASN A 283 -4.26 35.35 -4.39
N VAL A 284 -4.30 36.56 -3.85
CA VAL A 284 -4.00 36.95 -2.44
C VAL A 284 -5.01 36.39 -1.40
N LYS A 285 -6.02 35.58 -1.80
CA LYS A 285 -7.13 35.18 -0.92
C LYS A 285 -6.78 34.01 0.02
N VAL A 286 -6.07 32.98 -0.45
CA VAL A 286 -5.69 31.84 0.40
C VAL A 286 -4.76 32.28 1.52
N SER A 287 -3.90 33.27 1.25
CA SER A 287 -2.94 33.78 2.22
C SER A 287 -3.62 34.39 3.45
N SER A 288 -4.69 35.19 3.28
CA SER A 288 -5.44 35.78 4.40
C SER A 288 -6.26 34.75 5.23
N VAL A 289 -6.85 33.75 4.56
CA VAL A 289 -7.62 32.69 5.23
C VAL A 289 -6.69 31.71 5.95
N PHE A 290 -5.52 31.44 5.38
CA PHE A 290 -4.49 30.60 6.01
C PHE A 290 -4.00 31.22 7.31
N LEU A 291 -3.61 32.50 7.31
CA LEU A 291 -3.07 33.16 8.50
C LEU A 291 -4.02 33.17 9.70
N THR A 292 -5.33 33.19 9.44
CA THR A 292 -6.37 33.12 10.48
C THR A 292 -6.66 31.68 10.93
N ALA A 293 -6.28 30.67 10.14
CA ALA A 293 -6.48 29.26 10.44
C ALA A 293 -5.37 28.64 11.32
N ILE A 294 -4.16 29.21 11.36
CA ILE A 294 -2.99 28.63 12.07
C ILE A 294 -2.95 28.91 13.59
N GLU A 295 -3.98 29.53 14.17
CA GLU A 295 -3.96 29.74 15.62
C GLU A 295 -4.07 28.40 16.36
N PRO A 296 -3.13 28.05 17.28
CA PRO A 296 -3.20 26.85 18.07
C PRO A 296 -4.38 26.98 19.02
N SER A 297 -5.55 26.55 18.57
CA SER A 297 -6.74 26.62 19.40
C SER A 297 -6.53 25.69 20.60
N GLN A 298 -6.39 26.26 21.79
CA GLN A 298 -6.68 25.52 23.01
C GLN A 298 -8.16 25.16 22.92
N VAL A 299 -8.46 23.90 22.59
CA VAL A 299 -9.83 23.41 22.48
C VAL A 299 -10.46 23.47 23.88
N LYS A 300 -11.01 24.63 24.26
CA LYS A 300 -11.89 24.74 25.43
C LYS A 300 -13.28 24.34 25.00
N MET A 301 -13.51 23.05 24.75
CA MET A 301 -14.86 22.55 24.47
C MET A 301 -15.77 22.80 25.67
N ASN A 302 -16.64 23.81 25.58
CA ASN A 302 -17.88 23.81 26.35
C ASN A 302 -18.95 22.97 25.60
N GLU A 303 -20.00 22.55 26.29
CA GLU A 303 -21.03 21.63 25.74
C GLU A 303 -21.70 22.16 24.46
N ILE A 304 -21.82 23.48 24.31
CA ILE A 304 -22.37 24.13 23.12
C ILE A 304 -21.40 24.00 21.93
N GLU A 305 -20.10 24.05 22.19
CA GLU A 305 -19.04 23.86 21.20
C GLU A 305 -18.89 22.39 20.81
N ALA A 306 -19.11 21.46 21.75
CA ALA A 306 -19.20 20.02 21.47
C ALA A 306 -20.41 19.69 20.58
N LEU A 307 -21.59 20.24 20.86
CA LEU A 307 -22.80 20.07 20.05
C LEU A 307 -22.66 20.68 18.65
N LYS A 308 -22.03 21.86 18.54
CA LYS A 308 -21.71 22.46 17.23
C LYS A 308 -20.65 21.67 16.47
N ASN A 309 -19.69 21.05 17.15
CA ASN A 309 -18.74 20.13 16.52
C ASN A 309 -19.42 18.83 16.07
N LEU A 310 -20.42 18.33 16.79
CA LEU A 310 -21.23 17.18 16.38
C LEU A 310 -22.03 17.48 15.10
N ASP A 311 -22.69 18.64 15.02
CA ASP A 311 -23.41 19.09 13.81
C ASP A 311 -22.47 19.35 12.61
N ARG A 312 -21.26 19.88 12.88
CA ARG A 312 -20.21 20.07 11.85
C ARG A 312 -19.64 18.78 11.35
N LEU A 313 -19.39 17.84 12.27
CA LEU A 313 -19.02 16.48 11.94
C LEU A 313 -20.12 15.90 11.07
N LEU A 314 -21.39 15.97 11.43
CA LEU A 314 -22.50 15.46 10.61
C LEU A 314 -22.55 16.09 9.20
N PHE A 315 -22.25 17.39 9.06
CA PHE A 315 -22.23 18.05 7.75
C PHE A 315 -20.99 17.69 6.90
N ALA A 316 -19.80 17.66 7.50
CA ALA A 316 -18.58 17.19 6.85
C ALA A 316 -18.67 15.68 6.52
N TYR A 317 -19.30 14.90 7.41
CA TYR A 317 -19.70 13.53 7.20
C TYR A 317 -20.63 13.47 5.99
N ASN A 318 -21.67 14.27 5.85
CA ASN A 318 -22.55 14.20 4.67
C ASN A 318 -21.80 14.41 3.34
N GLY A 319 -20.92 15.41 3.24
CA GLY A 319 -20.11 15.62 2.03
C GLY A 319 -19.09 14.50 1.77
N ARG A 320 -18.44 14.00 2.83
CA ARG A 320 -17.53 12.84 2.74
C ARG A 320 -18.27 11.53 2.51
N TYR A 321 -19.49 11.36 3.02
CA TYR A 321 -20.37 10.20 2.82
C TYR A 321 -20.92 10.19 1.40
N GLU A 322 -21.24 11.35 0.82
CA GLU A 322 -21.63 11.47 -0.57
C GLU A 322 -20.48 11.07 -1.49
N LYS A 323 -19.27 11.64 -1.29
CA LYS A 323 -18.06 11.21 -2.00
C LYS A 323 -17.77 9.73 -1.78
N ARG A 324 -17.94 9.23 -0.55
CA ARG A 324 -17.80 7.81 -0.18
C ARG A 324 -18.82 6.91 -0.87
N VAL A 325 -20.08 7.34 -1.01
CA VAL A 325 -21.11 6.59 -1.73
C VAL A 325 -20.70 6.52 -3.20
N GLN A 326 -20.20 7.61 -3.79
CA GLN A 326 -19.69 7.59 -5.16
C GLN A 326 -18.47 6.69 -5.33
N ASP A 327 -17.51 6.73 -4.40
CA ASP A 327 -16.33 5.85 -4.42
C ASP A 327 -16.72 4.37 -4.25
N VAL A 328 -17.62 4.07 -3.31
CA VAL A 328 -18.15 2.71 -3.13
C VAL A 328 -18.91 2.24 -4.36
N LEU A 329 -19.72 3.11 -4.99
CA LEU A 329 -20.42 2.77 -6.24
C LEU A 329 -19.42 2.48 -7.36
N LYS A 330 -18.34 3.25 -7.45
CA LYS A 330 -17.26 3.03 -8.42
C LYS A 330 -16.56 1.68 -8.17
N ASP A 331 -16.18 1.39 -6.93
CA ASP A 331 -15.56 0.10 -6.55
C ASP A 331 -16.50 -1.07 -6.85
N ASN A 332 -17.79 -0.92 -6.55
CA ASN A 332 -18.81 -1.94 -6.80
C ASN A 332 -19.00 -2.20 -8.30
N ASN A 333 -18.91 -1.16 -9.13
CA ASN A 333 -18.93 -1.29 -10.59
C ASN A 333 -17.68 -2.02 -11.11
N THR A 334 -16.50 -1.68 -10.59
CA THR A 334 -15.24 -2.34 -10.95
C THR A 334 -15.27 -3.82 -10.57
N LEU A 335 -15.74 -4.14 -9.36
CA LEU A 335 -15.91 -5.52 -8.90
C LEU A 335 -16.95 -6.28 -9.71
N SER A 336 -18.07 -5.64 -10.05
CA SER A 336 -19.10 -6.24 -10.90
C SER A 336 -18.55 -6.57 -12.30
N ALA A 337 -17.74 -5.68 -12.87
CA ALA A 337 -17.05 -5.93 -14.14
C ALA A 337 -16.06 -7.10 -14.04
N TYR A 338 -15.31 -7.20 -12.93
CA TYR A 338 -14.38 -8.29 -12.68
C TYR A 338 -15.08 -9.64 -12.49
N ILE A 339 -16.16 -9.68 -11.70
CA ILE A 339 -17.01 -10.87 -11.53
C ILE A 339 -17.57 -11.30 -12.88
N TYR A 340 -18.01 -10.36 -13.71
CA TYR A 340 -18.47 -10.65 -15.06
C TYR A 340 -17.36 -11.30 -15.90
N GLN A 341 -16.14 -10.75 -15.90
CA GLN A 341 -15.00 -11.36 -16.60
C GLN A 341 -14.69 -12.79 -16.12
N LEU A 342 -14.72 -13.03 -14.81
CA LEU A 342 -14.54 -14.36 -14.24
C LEU A 342 -15.64 -15.32 -14.69
N SER A 343 -16.90 -14.87 -14.72
CA SER A 343 -18.02 -15.68 -15.21
C SER A 343 -17.84 -16.11 -16.68
N GLN A 344 -17.34 -15.21 -17.54
CA GLN A 344 -17.03 -15.54 -18.94
C GLN A 344 -15.89 -16.55 -19.05
N LYS A 345 -14.83 -16.42 -18.23
CA LYS A 345 -13.73 -17.41 -18.19
C LYS A 345 -14.21 -18.78 -17.73
N ILE A 346 -15.05 -18.84 -16.69
CA ILE A 346 -15.64 -20.10 -16.22
C ILE A 346 -16.48 -20.75 -17.31
N LYS A 347 -17.30 -19.95 -18.01
CA LYS A 347 -18.09 -20.45 -19.14
C LYS A 347 -17.22 -21.06 -20.23
N TYR A 348 -16.16 -20.35 -20.63
CA TYR A 348 -15.21 -20.83 -21.63
C TYR A 348 -14.49 -22.13 -21.19
N ILE A 349 -14.08 -22.22 -19.93
CA ILE A 349 -13.47 -23.43 -19.38
C ILE A 349 -14.45 -24.61 -19.40
N ASN A 350 -15.73 -24.37 -19.06
CA ASN A 350 -16.75 -25.41 -19.12
C ASN A 350 -16.99 -25.92 -20.56
N GLU A 351 -17.01 -25.00 -21.55
CA GLU A 351 -17.09 -25.37 -22.97
C GLU A 351 -15.90 -26.25 -23.39
N GLN A 352 -14.68 -25.92 -22.96
CA GLN A 352 -13.48 -26.75 -23.21
C GLN A 352 -13.58 -28.14 -22.56
N ILE A 353 -14.08 -28.22 -21.33
CA ILE A 353 -14.28 -29.50 -20.62
C ILE A 353 -15.31 -30.37 -21.37
N GLU A 354 -16.39 -29.78 -21.88
CA GLU A 354 -17.40 -30.51 -22.67
C GLU A 354 -16.82 -31.04 -23.99
N GLU A 355 -16.00 -30.25 -24.70
CA GLU A 355 -15.29 -30.68 -25.91
C GLU A 355 -14.32 -31.84 -25.62
N GLU A 356 -13.56 -31.78 -24.52
CA GLU A 356 -12.69 -32.87 -24.12
C GLU A 356 -13.47 -34.14 -23.76
N LEU A 357 -14.61 -34.01 -23.06
CA LEU A 357 -15.49 -35.14 -22.74
C LEU A 357 -16.05 -35.80 -24.00
N LEU A 358 -16.50 -35.02 -24.98
CA LEU A 358 -16.94 -35.51 -26.29
C LEU A 358 -15.82 -36.24 -27.03
N THR A 359 -14.62 -35.66 -27.02
CA THR A 359 -13.43 -36.24 -27.64
C THR A 359 -13.06 -37.57 -26.97
N LYS A 360 -13.06 -37.62 -25.64
CA LYS A 360 -12.83 -38.84 -24.85
C LYS A 360 -13.86 -39.92 -25.17
N GLN A 361 -15.15 -39.57 -25.25
CA GLN A 361 -16.20 -40.52 -25.64
C GLN A 361 -15.99 -41.06 -27.06
N ARG A 362 -15.59 -40.20 -28.00
CA ARG A 362 -15.27 -40.61 -29.38
C ARG A 362 -14.10 -41.59 -29.42
N LEU A 363 -12.99 -41.27 -28.76
CA LEU A 363 -11.82 -42.13 -28.66
C LEU A 363 -12.14 -43.47 -27.99
N GLN A 364 -12.98 -43.48 -26.95
CA GLN A 364 -13.44 -44.73 -26.32
C GLN A 364 -14.29 -45.59 -27.26
N ARG A 365 -15.11 -44.99 -28.13
CA ARG A 365 -15.86 -45.72 -29.17
C ARG A 365 -14.91 -46.30 -30.22
N GLU A 366 -13.95 -45.51 -30.69
CA GLU A 366 -12.94 -45.94 -31.67
C GLU A 366 -12.07 -47.07 -31.11
N LEU A 367 -11.61 -46.99 -29.86
CA LEU A 367 -10.89 -48.07 -29.17
C LEU A 367 -11.71 -49.36 -29.05
N LYS A 368 -13.01 -49.26 -28.75
CA LYS A 368 -13.91 -50.43 -28.73
C LYS A 368 -14.10 -51.06 -30.11
N MET A 369 -14.03 -50.27 -31.18
CA MET A 369 -14.11 -50.76 -32.56
C MET A 369 -12.79 -51.43 -32.99
N CYS A 370 -11.64 -50.86 -32.65
CA CYS A 370 -10.33 -51.50 -32.88
C CYS A 370 -10.17 -52.79 -32.05
N GLY A 371 -10.62 -52.80 -30.79
CA GLY A 371 -10.58 -54.00 -29.93
C GLY A 371 -11.51 -55.14 -30.37
N LYS A 372 -12.50 -54.87 -31.24
CA LYS A 372 -13.32 -55.90 -31.89
C LYS A 372 -12.68 -56.45 -33.17
N SER A 373 -11.79 -55.70 -33.81
CA SER A 373 -11.10 -56.13 -35.03
C SER A 373 -9.85 -56.99 -34.76
N GLY A 374 -9.37 -57.04 -33.51
CA GLY A 374 -8.25 -57.88 -33.07
C GLY A 374 -8.66 -59.14 -32.30
N ARG A 375 -9.93 -59.56 -32.36
CA ARG A 375 -10.46 -60.73 -31.64
C ARG A 375 -11.16 -61.75 -32.56
N SER A 376 -10.85 -61.71 -33.85
CA SER A 376 -11.36 -62.66 -34.87
C SER A 376 -10.30 -63.64 -35.39
N GLU A 377 -9.09 -63.63 -34.85
CA GLU A 377 -8.07 -64.64 -35.13
C GLU A 377 -7.46 -65.09 -33.80
N ASP A 378 -7.89 -66.28 -33.35
CA ASP A 378 -7.12 -67.28 -32.60
C ASP A 378 -8.00 -68.08 -31.63
N SER A 379 -7.80 -69.40 -31.72
CA SER A 379 -8.35 -70.50 -30.89
C SER A 379 -9.71 -71.11 -31.28
N LEU A 380 -9.73 -71.70 -32.49
CA LEU A 380 -10.30 -73.04 -32.67
C LEU A 380 -9.29 -74.07 -32.13
N SER A 381 -9.54 -74.69 -30.97
CA SER A 381 -9.29 -76.12 -30.74
C SER A 381 -9.62 -76.60 -29.31
N ASN A 382 -10.55 -77.57 -29.29
CA ASN A 382 -10.64 -78.79 -28.48
C ASN A 382 -10.81 -78.81 -26.95
N SER A 383 -11.90 -79.51 -26.58
CA SER A 383 -12.08 -80.50 -25.48
C SER A 383 -11.99 -79.99 -24.04
N SER A 384 -12.78 -80.41 -23.04
CA SER A 384 -13.91 -81.34 -22.93
C SER A 384 -14.43 -81.24 -21.48
N SER A 385 -15.71 -81.55 -21.29
CA SER A 385 -16.35 -82.19 -20.10
C SER A 385 -16.43 -81.49 -18.73
N MET A 386 -17.69 -81.52 -18.21
CA MET A 386 -18.15 -81.55 -16.80
C MET A 386 -17.96 -80.27 -15.96
N SER A 387 -18.82 -79.88 -15.02
CA SER A 387 -20.18 -80.25 -14.61
C SER A 387 -20.60 -79.28 -13.48
N SER A 388 -21.85 -78.81 -13.53
CA SER A 388 -22.80 -78.63 -12.42
C SER A 388 -22.57 -77.70 -11.19
N PHE A 389 -23.71 -77.15 -10.76
CA PHE A 389 -24.14 -76.63 -9.44
C PHE A 389 -23.93 -75.13 -9.06
N THR A 390 -25.10 -74.46 -8.93
CA THR A 390 -25.59 -73.55 -7.85
C THR A 390 -24.54 -73.02 -6.85
N ASN A 391 -24.52 -71.76 -6.43
CA ASN A 391 -25.60 -70.84 -6.03
C ASN A 391 -25.05 -69.41 -6.14
#